data_AF-A0A8J3QUI6-F1
#
_entry.id   AF-A0A8J3QUI6-F1
#
_cell.length_a   1.000
_cell.length_b   1.000
_cell.length_c   1.000
_cell.angle_alpha   90.00
_cell.angle_beta   90.00
_cell.angle_gamma   90.00
#
_symmetry.space_group_name_H-M   'P 1'
#
loop_
_entity.id
_entity.type
_entity.pdbx_description
1 polymer ?
#
loop_
_entity_poly.entity_id
_entity_poly.type
_entity_poly.pdbx_seq_one_letter_code
_entity_poly.pdbx_strand_id
1 'polypeptide(L)'
;MAFDSAESERVLGEIERGDDRSRHASGQPAAGRARSAPTGWQAATWAALVLTATYLATCLTMLIVLIRGRQLVDRIARGPSSVPVRDVLDMANIEVTSFVLYTLALFAYIAGFVAFFVISRRMLRRLGYDARTVMSHWSVAAWRSGILVSLALAFAGRTTSIETTDPERAVWHNAEGELIFFFAVRVAVAALLICALWMLRKRISSLIMGRPVMAPAAQSAPSSGDLG
;
A
#
# COMPACT_ATOMS: atom_id res chain seq x y z
N MET A 1 -28.45 -47.41 39.86
CA MET A 1 -28.57 -46.04 40.38
C MET A 1 -29.36 -45.25 39.35
N ALA A 2 -30.66 -45.06 39.59
CA ALA A 2 -31.53 -44.29 38.72
C ALA A 2 -31.45 -42.83 39.17
N PHE A 3 -31.03 -41.94 38.27
CA PHE A 3 -31.02 -40.49 38.50
C PHE A 3 -32.47 -39.99 38.48
N ASP A 4 -32.84 -39.27 39.54
CA ASP A 4 -34.20 -38.78 39.78
C ASP A 4 -34.52 -37.63 38.81
N SER A 5 -35.44 -37.88 37.87
CA SER A 5 -35.72 -36.97 36.75
C SER A 5 -36.35 -35.64 37.20
N ALA A 6 -36.83 -35.56 38.44
CA ALA A 6 -37.40 -34.36 39.02
C ALA A 6 -36.35 -33.27 39.34
N GLU A 7 -35.09 -33.64 39.54
CA GLU A 7 -34.03 -32.69 39.89
C GLU A 7 -33.45 -31.97 38.64
N SER A 8 -33.48 -32.66 37.48
CA SER A 8 -33.05 -32.11 36.19
C SER A 8 -33.93 -30.96 35.70
N GLU A 9 -35.24 -31.00 35.95
CA GLU A 9 -36.16 -29.94 35.48
C GLU A 9 -36.06 -28.67 36.33
N ARG A 10 -35.68 -28.79 37.62
CA ARG A 10 -35.48 -27.61 38.48
C ARG A 10 -34.26 -26.79 38.08
N VAL A 11 -33.15 -27.44 37.71
CA VAL A 11 -31.92 -26.74 37.32
C VAL A 11 -32.09 -26.00 35.99
N LEU A 12 -32.84 -26.58 35.04
CA LEU A 12 -33.11 -25.91 33.76
C LEU A 12 -34.03 -24.69 33.90
N GLY A 13 -35.01 -24.72 34.81
CA GLY A 13 -35.90 -23.58 35.05
C GLY A 13 -35.25 -22.40 35.79
N GLU A 14 -34.10 -22.59 36.43
CA GLU A 14 -33.40 -21.54 37.17
C GLU A 14 -32.37 -20.80 36.29
N ILE A 15 -31.82 -21.47 35.27
CA ILE A 15 -30.95 -20.84 34.26
C ILE A 15 -31.74 -19.87 33.37
N GLU A 16 -33.00 -20.17 33.05
CA GLU A 16 -33.82 -19.30 32.20
C GLU A 16 -34.27 -17.99 32.89
N ARG A 17 -34.35 -17.95 34.23
CA ARG A 17 -34.74 -16.74 34.98
C ARG A 17 -33.56 -15.82 35.33
N GLY A 18 -32.32 -16.27 35.15
CA GLY A 18 -31.11 -15.51 35.47
C GLY A 18 -30.68 -14.51 34.39
N ASP A 19 -31.16 -14.65 33.15
CA ASP A 19 -30.57 -13.96 31.98
C ASP A 19 -31.23 -12.62 31.61
N ASP A 20 -32.34 -12.24 32.25
CA ASP A 20 -33.04 -11.00 31.93
C ASP A 20 -32.61 -9.78 32.77
N ARG A 21 -31.93 -9.97 33.93
CA ARG A 21 -31.48 -8.84 34.76
C ARG A 21 -30.14 -8.22 34.35
N SER A 22 -29.37 -8.88 33.50
CA SER A 22 -28.07 -8.40 33.00
C SER A 22 -28.18 -7.50 31.76
N ARG A 23 -29.38 -7.34 31.16
CA ARG A 23 -29.56 -6.55 29.93
C ARG A 23 -29.78 -5.04 30.11
N HIS A 24 -29.90 -4.53 31.34
CA HIS A 24 -30.11 -3.09 31.58
C HIS A 24 -28.92 -2.32 32.17
N ALA A 25 -27.76 -2.95 32.33
CA ALA A 25 -26.50 -2.26 32.63
C ALA A 25 -25.68 -1.98 31.36
N SER A 26 -26.33 -1.74 30.22
CA SER A 26 -25.69 -1.07 29.08
C SER A 26 -25.50 0.40 29.44
N GLY A 27 -24.53 0.65 30.32
CA GLY A 27 -23.93 1.96 30.51
C GLY A 27 -23.52 2.44 29.14
N GLN A 28 -24.35 3.31 28.58
CA GLN A 28 -24.16 3.96 27.30
C GLN A 28 -22.76 4.57 27.37
N PRO A 29 -21.78 4.04 26.61
CA PRO A 29 -20.40 4.49 26.74
C PRO A 29 -20.41 5.97 26.42
N ALA A 30 -20.08 6.78 27.43
CA ALA A 30 -19.95 8.22 27.29
C ALA A 30 -19.14 8.47 26.02
N ALA A 31 -19.76 9.16 25.06
CA ALA A 31 -19.22 9.42 23.74
C ALA A 31 -17.88 10.15 23.89
N GLY A 32 -16.79 9.37 23.95
CA GLY A 32 -15.44 9.89 23.97
C GLY A 32 -15.29 10.71 22.69
N ARG A 33 -15.07 12.03 22.84
CA ARG A 33 -14.90 12.98 21.73
C ARG A 33 -14.10 12.30 20.63
N ALA A 34 -14.72 12.16 19.45
CA ALA A 34 -14.06 11.70 18.25
C ALA A 34 -12.79 12.55 18.06
N ARG A 35 -11.62 11.96 18.39
CA ARG A 35 -10.35 12.62 18.08
C ARG A 35 -10.25 12.61 16.57
N SER A 36 -10.43 13.77 15.96
CA SER A 36 -10.19 13.96 14.54
C SER A 36 -8.81 13.40 14.21
N ALA A 37 -8.71 12.68 13.09
CA ALA A 37 -7.41 12.18 12.66
C ALA A 37 -6.45 13.36 12.50
N PRO A 38 -5.22 13.28 13.03
CA PRO A 38 -4.32 14.42 13.01
C PRO A 38 -4.06 14.84 11.57
N THR A 39 -4.27 16.13 11.30
CA THR A 39 -4.18 16.77 9.97
C THR A 39 -2.88 16.44 9.25
N GLY A 40 -1.76 16.35 9.99
CA GLY A 40 -0.46 15.97 9.43
C GLY A 40 -0.41 14.58 8.80
N TRP A 41 -1.14 13.60 9.33
CA TRP A 41 -1.19 12.25 8.75
C TRP A 41 -2.08 12.17 7.52
N GLN A 42 -3.19 12.89 7.52
CA GLN A 42 -4.05 13.00 6.35
C GLN A 42 -3.28 13.65 5.18
N ALA A 43 -2.57 14.76 5.45
CA ALA A 43 -1.73 15.42 4.47
C ALA A 43 -0.63 14.48 3.94
N ALA A 44 0.07 13.76 4.82
CA ALA A 44 1.10 12.79 4.41
C ALA A 44 0.54 11.64 3.56
N THR A 45 -0.66 11.14 3.89
CA THR A 45 -1.32 10.07 3.13
C THR A 45 -1.74 10.54 1.75
N TRP A 46 -2.31 11.75 1.64
CA TRP A 46 -2.66 12.35 0.35
C TRP A 46 -1.44 12.63 -0.49
N ALA A 47 -0.36 13.16 0.09
CA ALA A 47 0.91 13.36 -0.60
C ALA A 47 1.46 12.04 -1.14
N ALA A 48 1.43 10.95 -0.35
CA ALA A 48 1.87 9.63 -0.81
C ALA A 48 0.99 9.08 -1.95
N LEU A 49 -0.33 9.29 -1.90
CA LEU A 49 -1.24 8.89 -2.98
C LEU A 49 -0.96 9.67 -4.27
N VAL A 50 -0.85 10.99 -4.19
CA VAL A 50 -0.53 11.85 -5.35
C VAL A 50 0.81 11.43 -5.95
N LEU A 51 1.83 11.25 -5.11
CA LEU A 51 3.15 10.82 -5.55
C LEU A 51 3.15 9.45 -6.23
N THR A 52 2.38 8.49 -5.71
CA THR A 52 2.21 7.16 -6.33
C THR A 52 1.47 7.26 -7.66
N ALA A 53 0.42 8.09 -7.73
CA ALA A 53 -0.33 8.31 -8.95
C ALA A 53 0.54 8.98 -10.04
N THR A 54 1.36 9.96 -9.68
CA THR A 54 2.33 10.57 -10.57
C THR A 54 3.35 9.56 -11.08
N TYR A 55 3.88 8.70 -10.20
CA TYR A 55 4.79 7.63 -10.59
C TYR A 55 4.13 6.59 -11.52
N LEU A 56 2.87 6.24 -11.26
CA LEU A 56 2.09 5.37 -12.15
C LEU A 56 1.92 6.00 -13.54
N ALA A 57 1.61 7.30 -13.60
CA ALA A 57 1.47 8.04 -14.86
C ALA A 57 2.80 8.06 -15.65
N THR A 58 3.95 8.30 -14.99
CA THR A 58 5.24 8.27 -15.69
C THR A 58 5.60 6.87 -16.20
N CYS A 59 5.28 5.82 -15.44
CA CYS A 59 5.44 4.43 -15.90
C CYS A 59 4.57 4.13 -17.13
N LEU A 60 3.32 4.59 -17.14
CA LEU A 60 2.41 4.45 -18.28
C LEU A 60 2.92 5.21 -19.51
N THR A 61 3.38 6.45 -19.35
CA THR A 61 3.97 7.24 -20.43
C THR A 61 5.17 6.52 -21.03
N MET A 62 6.09 6.02 -20.19
CA MET A 62 7.26 5.28 -20.68
C MET A 62 6.87 3.99 -21.40
N LEU A 63 5.88 3.24 -20.88
CA LEU A 63 5.36 2.05 -21.55
C LEU A 63 4.81 2.38 -22.95
N ILE A 64 4.05 3.47 -23.08
CA ILE A 64 3.52 3.93 -24.36
C ILE A 64 4.65 4.33 -25.32
N VAL A 65 5.66 5.04 -24.82
CA VAL A 65 6.84 5.42 -25.61
C VAL A 65 7.58 4.19 -26.12
N LEU A 66 7.84 3.20 -25.27
CA LEU A 66 8.48 1.93 -25.67
C LEU A 66 7.67 1.17 -26.73
N ILE A 67 6.34 1.07 -26.56
CA ILE A 67 5.46 0.43 -27.55
C ILE A 67 5.51 1.16 -28.90
N ARG A 68 5.47 2.50 -28.88
CA ARG A 68 5.59 3.31 -30.10
C ARG A 68 6.97 3.17 -30.74
N GLY A 69 8.02 3.03 -29.93
CA GLY A 69 9.40 2.86 -30.38
C GLY A 69 9.54 1.56 -31.16
N ARG A 70 9.04 0.46 -30.59
CA ARG A 70 8.96 -0.84 -31.24
C ARG A 70 8.21 -0.78 -32.58
N GLN A 71 7.05 -0.10 -32.61
CA GLN A 71 6.28 0.08 -33.85
C GLN A 71 7.02 0.92 -34.91
N LEU A 72 7.91 1.83 -34.51
CA LEU A 72 8.75 2.60 -35.42
C LEU A 72 9.87 1.72 -35.99
N VAL A 73 10.56 0.96 -35.13
CA VAL A 73 11.59 -0.02 -35.54
C VAL A 73 11.01 -1.04 -36.52
N ASP A 74 9.82 -1.58 -36.24
CA ASP A 74 9.12 -2.52 -37.13
C ASP A 74 8.74 -1.90 -38.49
N ARG A 75 8.52 -0.58 -38.55
CA ARG A 75 8.26 0.14 -39.81
C ARG A 75 9.55 0.35 -40.60
N ILE A 76 10.63 0.78 -39.95
CA ILE A 76 11.96 0.94 -40.56
C ILE A 76 12.43 -0.40 -41.13
N ALA A 77 12.25 -1.50 -40.40
CA ALA A 77 12.64 -2.84 -40.82
C ALA A 77 11.89 -3.33 -42.08
N ARG A 78 10.65 -2.88 -42.28
CA ARG A 78 9.81 -3.21 -43.43
C ARG A 78 10.05 -2.30 -44.65
N GLY A 79 10.65 -1.13 -44.46
CA GLY A 79 10.93 -0.18 -45.53
C GLY A 79 11.65 1.08 -45.03
N PRO A 80 13.00 1.11 -45.05
CA PRO A 80 13.76 2.20 -44.44
C PRO A 80 13.57 3.55 -45.12
N SER A 81 13.29 3.58 -46.43
CA SER A 81 13.02 4.81 -47.19
C SER A 81 11.68 5.48 -46.87
N SER A 82 10.79 4.80 -46.15
CA SER A 82 9.43 5.28 -45.83
C SER A 82 9.34 6.07 -44.51
N VAL A 83 10.41 6.09 -43.71
CA VAL A 83 10.42 6.72 -42.38
C VAL A 83 11.29 7.97 -42.40
N PRO A 84 10.73 9.16 -42.12
CA PRO A 84 11.51 10.40 -42.01
C PRO A 84 12.56 10.30 -40.89
N VAL A 85 13.79 10.73 -41.14
CA VAL A 85 14.87 10.79 -40.13
C VAL A 85 14.45 11.63 -38.91
N ARG A 86 13.61 12.65 -39.13
CA ARG A 86 13.03 13.48 -38.06
C ARG A 86 12.21 12.65 -37.06
N ASP A 87 11.41 11.69 -37.53
CA ASP A 87 10.57 10.87 -36.65
C ASP A 87 11.42 9.98 -35.75
N VAL A 88 12.58 9.52 -36.25
CA VAL A 88 13.55 8.74 -35.47
C VAL A 88 14.23 9.61 -34.39
N LEU A 89 14.66 10.82 -34.75
CA LEU A 89 15.26 11.79 -33.81
C LEU A 89 14.28 12.26 -32.74
N ASP A 90 13.04 12.60 -33.14
CA ASP A 90 11.99 13.01 -32.21
C ASP A 90 11.67 11.87 -31.23
N MET A 91 11.64 10.62 -31.72
CA MET A 91 11.40 9.47 -30.85
C MET A 91 12.54 9.21 -29.86
N ALA A 92 13.79 9.30 -30.31
CA ALA A 92 14.95 9.17 -29.42
C ALA A 92 14.97 10.25 -28.33
N ASN A 93 14.65 11.50 -28.68
CA ASN A 93 14.55 12.59 -27.72
C ASN A 93 13.41 12.37 -26.70
N ILE A 94 12.25 11.90 -27.17
CA ILE A 94 11.12 11.56 -26.29
C ILE A 94 11.48 10.43 -25.34
N GLU A 95 12.18 9.40 -25.82
CA GLU A 95 12.64 8.28 -24.99
C GLU A 95 13.59 8.73 -23.88
N VAL A 96 14.64 9.49 -24.22
CA VAL A 96 15.59 10.02 -23.25
C VAL A 96 14.90 10.91 -22.22
N THR A 97 14.04 11.83 -22.69
CA THR A 97 13.28 12.73 -21.81
C THR A 97 12.36 11.94 -20.86
N SER A 98 11.64 10.95 -21.40
CA SER A 98 10.74 10.11 -20.61
C SER A 98 11.50 9.28 -19.59
N PHE A 99 12.69 8.79 -19.94
CA PHE A 99 13.55 8.04 -19.03
C PHE A 99 14.07 8.92 -17.88
N VAL A 100 14.47 10.17 -18.16
CA VAL A 100 14.88 11.13 -17.12
C VAL A 100 13.71 11.45 -16.18
N LEU A 101 12.53 11.73 -16.73
CA LEU A 101 11.32 12.00 -15.94
C LEU A 101 10.93 10.79 -15.08
N TYR A 102 11.00 9.59 -15.65
CA TYR A 102 10.79 8.34 -14.92
C TYR A 102 11.78 8.18 -13.77
N THR A 103 13.06 8.42 -14.01
CA THR A 103 14.12 8.29 -13.00
C THR A 103 13.91 9.27 -11.85
N LEU A 104 13.60 10.53 -12.15
CA LEU A 104 13.25 11.54 -11.15
C LEU A 104 12.00 11.13 -10.36
N ALA A 105 10.96 10.66 -11.03
CA ALA A 105 9.73 10.19 -10.38
C ALA A 105 9.99 8.98 -9.47
N LEU A 106 10.86 8.05 -9.88
CA LEU A 106 11.26 6.89 -9.06
C LEU A 106 11.96 7.34 -7.78
N PHE A 107 12.92 8.27 -7.86
CA PHE A 107 13.61 8.78 -6.67
C PHE A 107 12.67 9.56 -5.75
N ALA A 108 11.84 10.44 -6.33
CA ALA A 108 10.83 11.16 -5.56
C ALA A 108 9.87 10.20 -4.86
N TYR A 109 9.41 9.16 -5.57
CA TYR A 109 8.56 8.10 -5.05
C TYR A 109 9.21 7.39 -3.84
N ILE A 110 10.46 6.94 -3.97
CA ILE A 110 11.19 6.28 -2.87
C ILE A 110 11.31 7.23 -1.66
N ALA A 111 11.76 8.46 -1.88
CA ALA A 111 11.95 9.44 -0.81
C ALA A 111 10.64 9.79 -0.08
N GLY A 112 9.57 10.05 -0.83
CA GLY A 112 8.27 10.39 -0.27
C GLY A 112 7.66 9.25 0.54
N PHE A 113 7.85 7.98 0.11
CA PHE A 113 7.40 6.85 0.90
C PHE A 113 8.22 6.62 2.17
N VAL A 114 9.54 6.79 2.12
CA VAL A 114 10.39 6.75 3.32
C VAL A 114 9.92 7.80 4.33
N ALA A 115 9.68 9.03 3.86
CA ALA A 115 9.14 10.10 4.68
C ALA A 115 7.76 9.75 5.27
N PHE A 116 6.84 9.23 4.44
CA PHE A 116 5.51 8.78 4.89
C PHE A 116 5.60 7.71 5.99
N PHE A 117 6.51 6.74 5.86
CA PHE A 117 6.70 5.68 6.84
C PHE A 117 7.26 6.22 8.17
N VAL A 118 8.27 7.10 8.11
CA VAL A 118 8.86 7.75 9.29
C VAL A 118 7.81 8.58 10.03
N ILE A 119 7.01 9.37 9.30
CA ILE A 119 5.94 10.20 9.87
C ILE A 119 4.86 9.31 10.52
N SER A 120 4.41 8.27 9.82
CA SER A 120 3.39 7.34 10.32
C SER A 120 3.86 6.61 11.58
N ARG A 121 5.11 6.13 11.60
CA ARG A 121 5.70 5.46 12.78
C ARG A 121 5.84 6.40 13.97
N ARG A 122 6.31 7.64 13.73
CA ARG A 122 6.45 8.66 14.79
C ARG A 122 5.10 9.03 15.37
N MET A 123 4.06 9.14 14.54
CA MET A 123 2.70 9.41 14.98
C MET A 123 2.13 8.25 15.80
N LEU A 124 2.24 7.01 15.34
CA LEU A 124 1.72 5.84 16.07
C LEU A 124 2.35 5.73 17.47
N ARG A 125 3.66 5.94 17.57
CA ARG A 125 4.37 5.99 18.86
C ARG A 125 3.87 7.10 19.77
N ARG A 126 3.64 8.31 19.23
CA ARG A 126 3.09 9.44 20.01
C ARG A 126 1.69 9.18 20.53
N LEU A 127 0.92 8.33 19.85
CA LEU A 127 -0.43 7.96 20.24
C LEU A 127 -0.48 6.73 21.17
N GLY A 128 0.67 6.17 21.57
CA GLY A 128 0.74 4.99 22.43
C GLY A 128 0.39 3.67 21.75
N TYR A 129 0.24 3.65 20.42
CA TYR A 129 0.02 2.42 19.68
C TYR A 129 1.33 1.71 19.38
N ASP A 130 1.33 0.38 19.46
CA ASP A 130 2.44 -0.41 18.95
C ASP A 130 2.49 -0.31 17.41
N ALA A 131 3.42 0.50 16.93
CA ALA A 131 3.66 0.69 15.51
C ALA A 131 3.98 -0.63 14.80
N ARG A 132 4.57 -1.62 15.48
CA ARG A 132 4.92 -2.89 14.85
C ARG A 132 3.66 -3.68 14.48
N THR A 133 2.69 -3.76 15.40
CA THR A 133 1.41 -4.43 15.16
C THR A 133 0.60 -3.74 14.05
N VAL A 134 0.50 -2.41 14.06
CA VAL A 134 -0.27 -1.66 13.06
C VAL A 134 0.40 -1.69 11.67
N MET A 135 1.73 -1.62 11.62
CA MET A 135 2.50 -1.65 10.38
C MET A 135 2.87 -3.08 9.91
N SER A 136 2.48 -4.13 10.63
CA SER A 136 2.66 -5.52 10.20
C SER A 136 1.75 -5.93 9.04
N HIS A 137 0.86 -5.04 8.61
CA HIS A 137 -0.07 -5.30 7.53
C HIS A 137 0.66 -5.65 6.23
N TRP A 138 0.11 -6.58 5.45
CA TRP A 138 0.67 -7.08 4.20
C TRP A 138 1.02 -5.95 3.20
N SER A 139 0.39 -4.78 3.33
CA SER A 139 0.68 -3.60 2.54
C SER A 139 2.13 -3.10 2.69
N VAL A 140 2.75 -3.26 3.86
CA VAL A 140 4.17 -2.91 4.06
C VAL A 140 5.10 -3.95 3.41
N ALA A 141 4.73 -5.23 3.47
CA ALA A 141 5.48 -6.29 2.80
C ALA A 141 5.39 -6.13 1.26
N ALA A 142 4.18 -5.94 0.73
CA ALA A 142 3.92 -5.67 -0.68
C ALA A 142 4.67 -4.43 -1.20
N TRP A 143 4.82 -3.41 -0.36
CA TRP A 143 5.60 -2.22 -0.68
C TRP A 143 7.11 -2.49 -0.73
N ARG A 144 7.66 -3.18 0.27
CA ARG A 144 9.08 -3.56 0.27
C ARG A 144 9.42 -4.44 -0.93
N SER A 145 8.59 -5.43 -1.21
CA SER A 145 8.76 -6.27 -2.39
C SER A 145 8.60 -5.47 -3.67
N GLY A 146 7.64 -4.52 -3.74
CA GLY A 146 7.46 -3.67 -4.91
C GLY A 146 8.68 -2.80 -5.22
N ILE A 147 9.29 -2.18 -4.21
CA ILE A 147 10.53 -1.41 -4.38
C ILE A 147 11.70 -2.32 -4.78
N LEU A 148 11.86 -3.45 -4.11
CA LEU A 148 12.93 -4.40 -4.42
C LEU A 148 12.79 -4.92 -5.85
N VAL A 149 11.58 -5.25 -6.30
CA VAL A 149 11.29 -5.63 -7.68
C VAL A 149 11.60 -4.47 -8.62
N SER A 150 11.12 -3.25 -8.35
CA SER A 150 11.40 -2.10 -9.22
C SER A 150 12.89 -1.79 -9.36
N LEU A 151 13.66 -1.90 -8.26
CA LEU A 151 15.12 -1.75 -8.24
C LEU A 151 15.79 -2.90 -8.98
N ALA A 152 15.44 -4.16 -8.67
CA ALA A 152 15.98 -5.33 -9.35
C ALA A 152 15.76 -5.25 -10.86
N LEU A 153 14.57 -4.86 -11.30
CA LEU A 153 14.24 -4.62 -12.70
C LEU A 153 15.00 -3.42 -13.30
N ALA A 154 15.34 -2.41 -12.50
CA ALA A 154 16.12 -1.25 -12.98
C ALA A 154 17.59 -1.62 -13.20
N PHE A 155 18.13 -2.51 -12.37
CA PHE A 155 19.47 -3.05 -12.54
C PHE A 155 19.54 -4.13 -13.63
N ALA A 156 18.56 -5.03 -13.70
CA ALA A 156 18.48 -6.08 -14.72
C ALA A 156 18.36 -5.50 -16.14
N GLY A 157 17.60 -4.42 -16.34
CA GLY A 157 17.50 -3.74 -17.62
C GLY A 157 18.77 -3.01 -18.07
N ARG A 158 19.77 -2.83 -17.19
CA ARG A 158 21.10 -2.29 -17.56
C ARG A 158 22.11 -3.37 -17.91
N THR A 159 21.98 -4.57 -17.36
CA THR A 159 22.95 -5.66 -17.59
C THR A 159 22.76 -6.35 -18.93
N THR A 160 21.55 -6.33 -19.49
CA THR A 160 21.26 -6.90 -20.82
C THR A 160 21.83 -6.08 -21.99
N SER A 161 22.43 -4.91 -21.74
CA SER A 161 22.98 -4.05 -22.80
C SER A 161 24.48 -4.25 -23.08
N ILE A 162 25.19 -5.14 -22.37
CA ILE A 162 26.67 -5.19 -22.40
C ILE A 162 27.23 -6.40 -23.15
N GLU A 163 26.43 -7.42 -23.47
CA GLU A 163 26.96 -8.67 -24.04
C GLU A 163 26.15 -9.10 -25.26
N THR A 164 26.55 -8.68 -26.47
CA THR A 164 26.26 -9.46 -27.69
C THR A 164 27.04 -8.95 -28.90
N THR A 165 28.04 -9.75 -29.27
CA THR A 165 28.68 -9.87 -30.58
C THR A 165 27.74 -10.63 -31.54
N ASP A 166 26.81 -9.91 -32.21
CA ASP A 166 25.92 -10.37 -33.31
C ASP A 166 24.90 -11.52 -33.03
N PRO A 167 23.75 -11.66 -33.74
CA PRO A 167 23.23 -10.90 -34.89
C PRO A 167 22.13 -9.91 -34.47
N GLU A 168 22.34 -8.64 -34.84
CA GLU A 168 21.67 -7.45 -34.29
C GLU A 168 20.13 -7.53 -34.15
N ARG A 169 19.37 -8.06 -35.12
CA ARG A 169 17.88 -7.92 -35.10
C ARG A 169 17.13 -8.71 -34.03
N ALA A 170 17.56 -9.93 -33.69
CA ALA A 170 16.86 -10.77 -32.71
C ALA A 170 17.08 -10.29 -31.27
N VAL A 171 18.27 -9.73 -31.01
CA VAL A 171 18.67 -9.20 -29.70
C VAL A 171 17.90 -7.92 -29.38
N TRP A 172 17.81 -6.98 -30.33
CA TRP A 172 17.02 -5.75 -30.15
C TRP A 172 15.54 -6.05 -29.88
N HIS A 173 14.95 -7.03 -30.58
CA HIS A 173 13.54 -7.36 -30.41
C HIS A 173 13.21 -8.01 -29.06
N ASN A 174 14.17 -8.78 -28.50
CA ASN A 174 14.04 -9.36 -27.16
C ASN A 174 14.28 -8.31 -26.07
N ALA A 175 15.30 -7.45 -26.20
CA ALA A 175 15.63 -6.42 -25.22
C ALA A 175 14.51 -5.38 -25.05
N GLU A 176 13.90 -4.91 -26.15
CA GLU A 176 12.73 -4.02 -26.07
C GLU A 176 11.49 -4.70 -25.48
N GLY A 177 11.30 -5.99 -25.78
CA GLY A 177 10.22 -6.81 -25.21
C GLY A 177 10.33 -6.94 -23.70
N GLU A 178 11.54 -7.17 -23.19
CA GLU A 178 11.82 -7.23 -21.75
C GLU A 178 11.55 -5.89 -21.07
N LEU A 179 11.97 -4.76 -21.68
CA LEU A 179 11.70 -3.43 -21.13
C LEU A 179 10.20 -3.13 -21.06
N ILE A 180 9.43 -3.44 -22.11
CA ILE A 180 7.97 -3.30 -22.12
C ILE A 180 7.35 -4.15 -21.00
N PHE A 181 7.78 -5.41 -20.86
CA PHE A 181 7.31 -6.29 -19.80
C PHE A 181 7.63 -5.74 -18.41
N PHE A 182 8.86 -5.26 -18.18
CA PHE A 182 9.25 -4.68 -16.91
C PHE A 182 8.44 -3.42 -16.57
N PHE A 183 8.17 -2.55 -17.54
CA PHE A 183 7.31 -1.40 -17.31
C PHE A 183 5.85 -1.79 -17.07
N ALA A 184 5.32 -2.81 -17.75
CA ALA A 184 3.99 -3.34 -17.47
C ALA A 184 3.87 -3.90 -16.04
N VAL A 185 4.88 -4.65 -15.57
CA VAL A 185 4.95 -5.13 -14.18
C VAL A 185 5.00 -3.95 -13.21
N ARG A 186 5.79 -2.92 -13.48
CA ARG A 186 5.85 -1.70 -12.64
C ARG A 186 4.50 -0.98 -12.56
N VAL A 187 3.78 -0.86 -13.67
CA VAL A 187 2.42 -0.29 -13.70
C VAL A 187 1.48 -1.10 -12.81
N ALA A 188 1.49 -2.43 -12.91
CA ALA A 188 0.67 -3.30 -12.07
C ALA A 188 1.02 -3.15 -10.58
N VAL A 189 2.31 -3.15 -10.24
CA VAL A 189 2.78 -2.95 -8.86
C VAL A 189 2.37 -1.57 -8.33
N ALA A 190 2.55 -0.50 -9.10
CA ALA A 190 2.16 0.85 -8.70
C ALA A 190 0.64 0.96 -8.45
N ALA A 191 -0.18 0.37 -9.32
CA ALA A 191 -1.64 0.31 -9.14
C ALA A 191 -2.03 -0.45 -7.86
N LEU A 192 -1.41 -1.61 -7.61
CA LEU A 192 -1.62 -2.38 -6.37
C LEU A 192 -1.23 -1.56 -5.12
N LEU A 193 -0.19 -0.75 -5.19
CA LEU A 193 0.24 0.10 -4.07
C LEU A 193 -0.73 1.25 -3.80
N ILE A 194 -1.35 1.83 -4.84
CA ILE A 194 -2.45 2.80 -4.66
C ILE A 194 -3.61 2.14 -3.92
N CYS A 195 -4.02 0.95 -4.35
CA CYS A 195 -5.09 0.19 -3.67
C CYS A 195 -4.72 -0.12 -2.21
N ALA A 196 -3.49 -0.57 -1.95
CA ALA A 196 -3.01 -0.89 -0.62
C ALA A 196 -2.97 0.35 0.30
N LEU A 197 -2.50 1.50 -0.19
CA LEU A 197 -2.53 2.77 0.53
C LEU A 197 -3.96 3.22 0.83
N TRP A 198 -4.87 3.05 -0.13
CA TRP A 198 -6.28 3.39 0.05
C TRP A 198 -6.95 2.53 1.13
N MET A 199 -6.70 1.22 1.13
CA MET A 199 -7.17 0.32 2.18
C MET A 199 -6.57 0.65 3.55
N LEU A 200 -5.27 0.93 3.60
CA LEU A 200 -4.58 1.32 4.83
C LEU A 200 -5.16 2.62 5.40
N ARG A 201 -5.44 3.61 4.54
CA ARG A 201 -6.11 4.85 4.91
C ARG A 201 -7.48 4.57 5.52
N LYS A 202 -8.32 3.77 4.86
CA LYS A 202 -9.66 3.40 5.38
C LYS A 202 -9.56 2.73 6.75
N ARG A 203 -8.61 1.81 6.93
CA ARG A 203 -8.40 1.08 8.19
C ARG A 203 -7.89 1.97 9.32
N ILE A 204 -6.93 2.87 9.04
CA ILE A 204 -6.44 3.80 10.06
C ILE A 204 -7.55 4.80 10.42
N SER A 205 -8.31 5.27 9.44
CA SER A 205 -9.47 6.14 9.69
C SER A 205 -10.51 5.45 10.56
N SER A 206 -10.82 4.17 10.32
CA SER A 206 -11.78 3.42 11.14
C SER A 206 -11.26 3.15 12.55
N LEU A 207 -9.94 2.93 12.73
CA LEU A 207 -9.34 2.76 14.06
C LEU A 207 -9.32 4.06 14.87
N ILE A 208 -9.06 5.20 14.21
CA ILE A 208 -9.03 6.52 14.86
C ILE A 208 -10.44 7.01 15.18
N MET A 209 -11.40 6.81 14.27
CA MET A 209 -12.77 7.29 14.43
C MET A 209 -13.68 6.30 15.19
N GLY A 210 -13.33 5.01 15.23
CA GLY A 210 -14.21 3.94 15.69
C GLY A 210 -13.94 3.36 17.08
N ARG A 211 -12.95 3.85 17.85
CA ARG A 211 -12.70 3.36 19.23
C ARG A 211 -12.92 4.46 20.28
N PRO A 212 -13.94 4.35 21.16
CA PRO A 212 -13.88 5.01 22.44
C PRO A 212 -12.69 4.41 23.21
N VAL A 213 -11.76 5.27 23.62
CA VAL A 213 -10.70 4.90 24.55
C VAL A 213 -11.41 4.49 25.84
N MET A 214 -11.45 3.20 26.17
CA MET A 214 -11.77 2.80 27.53
C MET A 214 -10.75 3.49 28.42
N ALA A 215 -11.21 4.41 29.26
CA ALA A 215 -10.40 4.93 30.35
C ALA A 215 -9.84 3.71 31.09
N PRO A 216 -8.57 3.72 31.53
CA PRO A 216 -8.08 2.67 32.42
C PRO A 216 -9.10 2.56 33.55
N ALA A 217 -9.66 1.36 33.72
CA ALA A 217 -10.64 1.10 34.77
C ALA A 217 -10.06 1.75 36.02
N ALA A 218 -10.73 2.79 36.52
CA ALA A 218 -10.37 3.39 37.78
C ALA A 218 -10.31 2.20 38.73
N GLN A 219 -9.10 1.84 39.16
CA GLN A 219 -8.93 0.85 40.21
C GLN A 219 -9.80 1.38 41.32
N SER A 220 -10.93 0.71 41.54
CA SER A 220 -11.81 0.97 42.66
C SER A 220 -10.89 0.90 43.87
N ALA A 221 -10.64 2.07 44.46
CA ALA A 221 -9.88 2.17 45.69
C ALA A 221 -10.44 1.11 46.65
N PRO A 222 -9.59 0.33 47.33
CA PRO A 222 -10.07 -0.62 48.31
C PRO A 222 -10.94 0.16 49.29
N SER A 223 -12.22 -0.23 49.34
CA SER A 223 -13.17 0.24 50.32
C SER A 223 -12.51 0.02 51.68
N SER A 224 -12.15 1.13 52.33
CA SER A 224 -11.89 1.19 53.75
C SER A 224 -13.19 0.84 54.47
N GLY A 225 -13.51 -0.44 54.50
CA GLY A 225 -14.57 -1.03 55.28
C GLY A 225 -14.01 -1.35 56.65
N ASP A 226 -14.33 -0.46 57.59
CA ASP A 226 -14.30 -0.71 59.03
C ASP A 226 -14.75 -2.14 59.37
N LEU A 227 -13.94 -2.82 60.18
CA LEU A 227 -14.42 -3.82 61.12
C LEU A 227 -13.62 -3.69 62.42
N GLY A 228 -14.26 -3.03 63.39
CA GLY A 228 -14.41 -3.47 64.79
C GLY A 228 -13.15 -3.60 65.63
#